data_AF-A0A9D4DZ02-F1
#
_entry.id   AF-A0A9D4DZ02-F1
#
_cell.length_a   1.000
_cell.length_b   1.000
_cell.length_c   1.000
_cell.angle_alpha   90.00
_cell.angle_beta   90.00
_cell.angle_gamma   90.00
#
_symmetry.space_group_name_H-M   'P 1'
#
loop_
_entity.id
_entity.type
_entity.pdbx_description
1 polymer ?
#
loop_
_entity_poly.entity_id
_entity_poly.type
_entity_poly.pdbx_seq_one_letter_code
_entity_poly.pdbx_strand_id
1 'polypeptide(L)' 'MMLHTTTKVQTVVLLKTAQATVSSYFNDAEANILFDEGAQRSFITKELAEKLNIVPESTVEMSIIFV' A
#
# COMPACT_ATOMS: atom_id res chain seq x y z
N MET A 1 -43.12 9.63 9.04
CA MET A 1 -41.74 9.69 9.52
C MET A 1 -41.03 8.44 9.00
N MET A 2 -40.20 8.57 7.97
CA MET A 2 -39.56 7.42 7.29
C MET A 2 -38.17 7.22 7.89
N LEU A 3 -37.96 6.10 8.59
CA LEU A 3 -36.69 5.75 9.21
C LEU A 3 -35.71 5.32 8.11
N HIS A 4 -34.68 6.13 7.85
CA HIS A 4 -33.59 5.75 6.96
C HIS A 4 -32.65 4.84 7.74
N THR A 5 -32.82 3.53 7.61
CA THR A 5 -31.84 2.56 8.09
C THR A 5 -30.71 2.50 7.07
N THR A 6 -29.60 3.19 7.34
CA THR A 6 -28.37 3.02 6.57
C THR A 6 -27.80 1.65 6.87
N THR A 7 -28.15 0.65 6.06
CA THR A 7 -27.46 -0.63 6.04
C THR A 7 -26.01 -0.36 5.61
N LYS A 8 -25.07 -0.39 6.56
CA LYS A 8 -23.64 -0.43 6.27
C LYS A 8 -23.38 -1.76 5.56
N VAL A 9 -23.47 -1.76 4.23
CA VAL A 9 -23.06 -2.90 3.42
C VAL A 9 -21.59 -3.10 3.74
N GLN A 10 -21.28 -4.19 4.46
CA GLN A 10 -19.91 -4.58 4.72
C GLN A 10 -19.37 -5.12 3.40
N THR A 11 -18.80 -4.23 2.59
CA THR A 11 -18.13 -4.59 1.36
C THR A 11 -16.99 -5.53 1.73
N VAL A 12 -17.05 -6.77 1.27
CA VAL A 12 -15.90 -7.68 1.33
C VAL A 12 -14.86 -7.08 0.38
N VAL A 13 -13.90 -6.35 0.95
CA VAL A 13 -12.75 -5.86 0.19
C VAL A 13 -11.87 -7.07 -0.06
N LEU A 14 -11.99 -7.67 -1.23
CA LEU A 14 -11.02 -8.66 -1.70
C LEU A 14 -9.66 -7.97 -1.72
N LEU A 15 -8.66 -8.57 -1.05
CA LEU A 15 -7.28 -8.13 -1.16
C LEU A 15 -6.89 -8.22 -2.63
N LYS A 16 -6.75 -7.05 -3.27
CA LYS A 16 -6.34 -6.96 -4.67
C LYS A 16 -4.82 -7.02 -4.67
N THR A 17 -4.25 -8.08 -5.24
CA THR A 17 -2.82 -8.21 -5.41
C THR A 17 -2.45 -8.32 -6.88
N ALA A 18 -1.27 -7.83 -7.25
CA ALA A 18 -0.68 -8.08 -8.57
C ALA A 18 0.79 -8.48 -8.42
N GLN A 19 1.27 -9.27 -9.37
CA GLN A 19 2.71 -9.43 -9.59
C GLN A 19 3.09 -8.53 -10.77
N ALA A 20 4.10 -7.71 -10.59
CA ALA A 20 4.59 -6.82 -11.64
C ALA A 20 6.08 -6.52 -11.45
N THR A 21 6.75 -6.25 -12.57
CA THR A 21 8.05 -5.60 -12.58
C THR A 21 7.91 -4.15 -12.11
N VAL A 22 8.72 -3.77 -11.13
CA VAL A 22 8.89 -2.38 -10.69
C VAL A 22 10.31 -1.93 -10.96
N SER A 23 10.47 -0.65 -11.28
CA SER A 23 11.73 -0.11 -11.79
C SER A 23 12.12 1.17 -11.06
N SER A 24 13.43 1.35 -10.86
CA SER A 24 14.04 2.58 -10.34
C SER A 24 15.34 2.86 -11.09
N TYR A 25 15.36 3.96 -11.84
CA TYR A 25 16.47 4.34 -12.73
C TYR A 25 16.88 3.22 -13.70
N PHE A 26 17.87 2.41 -13.30
CA PHE A 26 18.47 1.32 -14.09
C PHE A 26 18.29 -0.06 -13.46
N ASN A 27 17.52 -0.16 -12.37
CA ASN A 27 17.28 -1.40 -11.65
C ASN A 27 15.82 -1.81 -11.77
N ASP A 28 15.59 -3.10 -12.02
CA ASP A 28 14.27 -3.71 -12.12
C ASP A 28 14.16 -4.86 -11.11
N ALA A 29 12.96 -5.05 -10.55
CA ALA A 29 12.66 -6.16 -9.67
C ALA A 29 11.20 -6.63 -9.82
N GLU A 30 10.98 -7.94 -9.79
CA GLU A 30 9.63 -8.49 -9.66
C GLU A 30 9.11 -8.28 -8.23
N ALA A 31 7.91 -7.74 -8.09
CA ALA A 31 7.27 -7.48 -6.81
C ALA A 31 5.83 -8.00 -6.76
N ASN A 32 5.44 -8.49 -5.59
CA ASN A 32 4.04 -8.70 -5.24
C ASN A 32 3.49 -7.42 -4.62
N ILE A 33 2.51 -6.81 -5.26
CA ILE A 33 1.93 -5.52 -4.91
C ILE A 33 0.57 -5.77 -4.25
N LEU A 34 0.36 -5.22 -3.06
CA LEU A 34 -0.95 -5.18 -2.41
C LEU A 34 -1.61 -3.82 -2.66
N PHE A 35 -2.78 -3.80 -3.28
CA PHE A 35 -3.60 -2.61 -3.42
C PHE A 35 -4.49 -2.44 -2.19
N ASP A 36 -3.97 -1.71 -1.21
CA ASP A 36 -4.67 -1.39 0.04
C ASP A 36 -5.34 -0.01 -0.06
N GLU A 37 -6.66 0.01 -0.26
CA GLU A 37 -7.47 1.25 -0.33
C GLU A 37 -7.54 1.98 1.02
N GLY A 38 -7.17 1.33 2.13
CA GLY A 38 -7.10 1.95 3.47
C GLY A 38 -5.75 2.62 3.77
N ALA A 39 -4.72 2.37 2.96
CA ALA A 39 -3.40 2.95 3.18
C ALA A 39 -3.33 4.40 2.68
N GLN A 40 -2.79 5.30 3.52
CA GLN A 40 -2.58 6.70 3.14
C GLN A 40 -1.41 6.90 2.17
N ARG A 41 -0.49 5.94 2.12
CA ARG A 41 0.75 5.98 1.33
C ARG A 41 1.09 4.58 0.85
N SER A 42 1.89 4.52 -0.22
CA SER A 42 2.50 3.28 -0.67
C SER A 42 3.78 2.99 0.12
N PHE A 43 4.02 1.70 0.37
CA PHE A 43 5.23 1.22 1.04
C PHE A 43 5.88 0.14 0.20
N ILE A 44 7.19 0.06 0.28
CA ILE A 44 7.98 -1.06 -0.25
C ILE A 44 8.75 -1.70 0.89
N THR A 45 9.06 -2.98 0.75
CA THR A 45 9.94 -3.65 1.71
C THR A 45 11.36 -3.12 1.58
N LYS A 46 12.15 -3.21 2.67
CA LYS A 46 13.57 -2.84 2.63
C LYS A 46 14.33 -3.65 1.57
N GLU A 47 14.03 -4.94 1.45
CA GLU A 47 14.60 -5.82 0.43
C GLU A 47 14.32 -5.30 -0.99
N LEU A 48 13.09 -4.86 -1.27
CA LEU A 48 12.75 -4.30 -2.57
C LEU A 48 13.48 -2.96 -2.82
N ALA A 49 13.61 -2.12 -1.79
CA ALA A 49 14.38 -0.89 -1.88
C ALA A 49 15.86 -1.16 -2.20
N GLU A 50 16.47 -2.16 -1.55
CA GLU A 50 17.85 -2.59 -1.80
C GLU A 50 18.03 -3.09 -3.25
N LYS A 51 17.11 -3.93 -3.76
CA LYS A 51 17.13 -4.40 -5.16
C LYS A 51 17.02 -3.26 -6.18
N LEU A 52 16.23 -2.25 -5.85
CA LEU A 52 16.04 -1.07 -6.69
C LEU A 52 17.12 0.01 -6.48
N ASN A 53 18.09 -0.23 -5.59
CA ASN A 53 19.10 0.73 -5.15
C ASN A 53 18.49 2.07 -4.69
N ILE A 54 17.35 2.01 -4.01
CA ILE A 54 16.67 3.17 -3.43
C ILE A 54 17.21 3.38 -2.02
N VAL A 55 17.85 4.52 -1.80
CA VAL A 55 18.34 4.93 -0.49
C VAL A 55 17.39 5.99 0.08
N PRO A 56 16.88 5.84 1.32
CA PRO A 56 16.04 6.85 1.92
C PRO A 56 16.84 8.14 2.14
N GLU A 57 16.38 9.24 1.54
CA GLU A 57 16.99 10.56 1.69
C GLU A 57 16.78 11.15 3.10
N SER A 58 15.68 10.74 3.75
CA SER A 58 15.37 11.11 5.13
C SER A 58 14.54 10.02 5.80
N THR A 59 14.62 9.95 7.12
CA THR A 59 13.75 9.09 7.93
C THR A 59 12.65 9.96 8.51
N VAL A 60 11.40 9.66 8.15
CA VAL A 60 10.22 10.29 8.75
C VAL A 60 9.59 9.26 9.66
N GLU A 61 9.45 9.60 10.95
CA GLU A 61 8.65 8.78 11.84
C GLU A 61 7.16 9.02 11.53
N MET A 62 6.45 7.94 11.20
CA MET A 62 5.00 8.00 11.04
C MET A 62 4.34 7.60 12.35
N SER A 63 3.59 8.53 12.92
CA SER A 63 2.65 8.22 14.00
C SER A 63 1.51 7.37 13.43
N ILE A 64 1.43 6.10 13.83
CA ILE A 64 0.24 5.29 13.53
C ILE A 64 -0.88 5.76 14.48
N ILE A 65 -1.91 6.38 13.92
CA ILE A 65 -3.13 6.71 14.66
C ILE A 65 -4.04 5.49 14.58
N PHE A 66 -4.20 4.78 15.70
CA PHE A 66 -5.27 3.80 15.84
C PHE A 66 -6.59 4.58 15.99
N VAL A 67 -7.45 4.48 14.97
CA VAL A 67 -8.83 5.01 14.99
C VAL A 67 -9.82 3.93 15.41
#